data_AF-A0A1J5KZD9-F1
#
_entry.id   AF-A0A1J5KZD9-F1
#
_cell.length_a   1.000
_cell.length_b   1.000
_cell.length_c   1.000
_cell.angle_alpha   90.00
_cell.angle_beta   90.00
_cell.angle_gamma   90.00
#
_symmetry.space_group_name_H-M   'P 1'
#
loop_
_entity.id
_entity.type
_entity.pdbx_description
1 polymer ?
#
loop_
_entity_poly.entity_id
_entity_poly.type
_entity_poly.pdbx_seq_one_letter_code
_entity_poly.pdbx_strand_id
1 'polypeptide(L)'
;MSEFIDYAKELMESAKGFAEKGKSEKDPKLKQAYLRASLMHGFSFLEAHLNELADHFRSGKTLPVHERGILLEREVRLDKGGFKLTATPKFSKIIDRIEVILKNFCSDVAAAKGDWFTELGTALHSRNKLVHPKEKHELSHKEVLKSLKAFIDCIDALFVAVFKKGFPYKGKSLEGGYDL
;
A
#
# COMPACT_ATOMS: atom_id res chain seq x y z
N MET A 1 -13.35 -17.13 -1.61
CA MET A 1 -12.47 -15.95 -1.71
C MET A 1 -13.17 -14.86 -0.91
N SER A 2 -12.52 -14.17 0.03
CA SER A 2 -13.24 -13.25 0.93
C SER A 2 -13.69 -12.00 0.16
N GLU A 3 -14.89 -11.49 0.48
CA GLU A 3 -15.46 -10.26 -0.11
C GLU A 3 -14.47 -9.07 -0.05
N PHE A 4 -13.64 -9.04 1.00
CA PHE A 4 -12.59 -8.03 1.17
C PHE A 4 -11.49 -8.07 0.11
N ILE A 5 -11.06 -9.27 -0.32
CA ILE A 5 -10.06 -9.43 -1.39
C ILE A 5 -10.64 -8.96 -2.72
N ASP A 6 -11.93 -9.21 -2.97
CA ASP A 6 -12.57 -8.77 -4.20
C ASP A 6 -12.75 -7.24 -4.23
N TYR A 7 -13.12 -6.63 -3.09
CA TYR A 7 -13.09 -5.18 -2.93
C TYR A 7 -11.69 -4.57 -3.18
N ALA A 8 -10.63 -5.19 -2.66
CA ALA A 8 -9.26 -4.72 -2.91
C ALA A 8 -8.94 -4.73 -4.42
N LYS A 9 -9.33 -5.80 -5.14
CA LYS A 9 -9.15 -5.86 -6.61
C LYS A 9 -9.95 -4.77 -7.32
N GLU A 10 -11.20 -4.53 -6.93
CA GLU A 10 -12.04 -3.46 -7.50
C GLU A 10 -11.38 -2.08 -7.35
N LEU A 11 -10.68 -1.83 -6.24
CA LEU A 11 -9.92 -0.60 -6.03
C LEU A 11 -8.79 -0.45 -7.06
N MET A 12 -8.02 -1.51 -7.31
CA MET A 12 -6.96 -1.47 -8.33
C MET A 12 -7.52 -1.33 -9.75
N GLU A 13 -8.59 -2.04 -10.08
CA GLU A 13 -9.25 -1.90 -11.40
C GLU A 13 -9.81 -0.49 -11.61
N SER A 14 -10.42 0.09 -10.57
CA SER A 14 -10.86 1.49 -10.60
C SER A 14 -9.67 2.44 -10.77
N ALA A 15 -8.56 2.18 -10.08
CA ALA A 15 -7.35 2.99 -10.19
C ALA A 15 -6.82 3.03 -11.63
N LYS A 16 -6.71 1.86 -12.27
CA LYS A 16 -6.33 1.74 -13.69
C LYS A 16 -7.31 2.45 -14.62
N GLY A 17 -8.62 2.24 -14.42
CA GLY A 17 -9.66 2.86 -15.23
C GLY A 17 -9.62 4.39 -15.16
N PHE A 18 -9.32 4.96 -13.99
CA PHE A 18 -9.12 6.40 -13.83
C PHE A 18 -7.81 6.89 -14.48
N ALA A 19 -6.73 6.10 -14.46
CA ALA A 19 -5.49 6.48 -15.13
C ALA A 19 -5.71 6.67 -16.64
N GLU A 20 -6.40 5.74 -17.32
CA GLU A 20 -6.66 5.84 -18.76
C GLU A 20 -7.64 6.95 -19.12
N LYS A 21 -8.65 7.20 -18.28
CA LYS A 21 -9.50 8.39 -18.43
C LYS A 21 -8.65 9.67 -18.32
N GLY A 22 -7.76 9.74 -17.34
CA GLY A 22 -6.84 10.89 -17.19
C GLY A 22 -5.84 11.07 -18.33
N LYS A 23 -5.46 9.98 -19.03
CA LYS A 23 -4.57 10.02 -20.19
C LYS A 23 -5.23 10.65 -21.42
N SER A 24 -6.48 10.28 -21.67
CA SER A 24 -7.26 10.68 -22.85
C SER A 24 -8.04 11.98 -22.67
N GLU A 25 -8.23 12.43 -21.44
CA GLU A 25 -8.96 13.66 -21.12
C GLU A 25 -8.24 14.94 -21.58
N LYS A 26 -9.01 15.83 -22.21
CA LYS A 26 -8.54 17.11 -22.76
C LYS A 26 -8.76 18.26 -21.78
N ASP A 27 -9.84 18.21 -20.98
CA ASP A 27 -10.08 19.20 -19.94
C ASP A 27 -9.04 19.05 -18.80
N PRO A 28 -8.21 20.07 -18.53
CA PRO A 28 -7.16 19.96 -17.51
C PRO A 28 -7.69 19.68 -16.09
N LYS A 29 -8.87 20.19 -15.74
CA LYS A 29 -9.48 19.97 -14.42
C LYS A 29 -9.99 18.54 -14.30
N LEU A 30 -10.70 18.03 -15.30
CA LEU A 30 -11.19 16.65 -15.31
C LEU A 30 -10.03 15.66 -15.35
N LYS A 31 -8.99 15.96 -16.13
CA LYS A 31 -7.76 15.17 -16.17
C LYS A 31 -7.15 15.02 -14.78
N GLN A 32 -6.97 16.13 -14.06
CA GLN A 32 -6.44 16.09 -12.70
C GLN A 32 -7.37 15.36 -11.72
N ALA A 33 -8.69 15.49 -11.88
CA ALA A 33 -9.65 14.73 -11.06
C ALA A 33 -9.48 13.22 -11.25
N TYR A 34 -9.36 12.75 -12.50
CA TYR A 34 -9.11 11.34 -12.79
C TYR A 34 -7.76 10.85 -12.26
N LEU A 35 -6.68 11.59 -12.48
CA LEU A 35 -5.36 11.19 -11.98
C LEU A 35 -5.30 11.13 -10.44
N ARG A 36 -5.97 12.06 -9.74
CA ARG A 36 -6.09 12.03 -8.28
C ARG A 36 -6.91 10.85 -7.80
N ALA A 37 -8.05 10.57 -8.45
CA ALA A 37 -8.87 9.41 -8.14
C ALA A 37 -8.10 8.10 -8.33
N SER A 38 -7.36 7.99 -9.44
CA SER A 38 -6.49 6.86 -9.72
C SER A 38 -5.47 6.61 -8.60
N LEU A 39 -4.71 7.64 -8.22
CA LEU A 39 -3.71 7.53 -7.17
C LEU A 39 -4.34 7.15 -5.83
N MET A 40 -5.45 7.79 -5.44
CA MET A 40 -6.13 7.51 -4.16
C MET A 40 -6.69 6.09 -4.10
N HIS A 41 -7.28 5.57 -5.19
CA HIS A 41 -7.76 4.19 -5.25
C HIS A 41 -6.60 3.19 -5.18
N GLY A 42 -5.46 3.49 -5.83
CA GLY A 42 -4.24 2.70 -5.70
C GLY A 42 -3.70 2.65 -4.26
N PHE A 43 -3.79 3.77 -3.52
CA PHE A 43 -3.45 3.79 -2.09
C PHE A 43 -4.38 2.93 -1.25
N SER A 44 -5.69 3.02 -1.49
CA SER A 44 -6.66 2.18 -0.78
C SER A 44 -6.40 0.69 -1.04
N PHE A 45 -6.00 0.31 -2.26
CA PHE A 45 -5.56 -1.05 -2.57
C PHE A 45 -4.33 -1.48 -1.77
N LEU A 46 -3.29 -0.62 -1.71
CA LEU A 46 -2.10 -0.90 -0.90
C LEU A 46 -2.44 -1.09 0.58
N GLU A 47 -3.23 -0.19 1.15
CA GLU A 47 -3.65 -0.28 2.56
C GLU A 47 -4.50 -1.53 2.83
N ALA A 48 -5.40 -1.90 1.91
CA ALA A 48 -6.21 -3.10 2.05
C ALA A 48 -5.34 -4.37 2.18
N HIS A 49 -4.34 -4.53 1.32
CA HIS A 49 -3.43 -5.68 1.39
C HIS A 49 -2.46 -5.63 2.58
N LEU A 50 -2.04 -4.45 3.03
CA LEU A 50 -1.28 -4.31 4.28
C LEU A 50 -2.11 -4.73 5.49
N ASN A 51 -3.40 -4.39 5.51
CA ASN A 51 -4.32 -4.80 6.57
C ASN A 51 -4.55 -6.31 6.56
N GLU A 52 -4.74 -6.90 5.38
CA GLU A 52 -4.84 -8.35 5.19
C GLU A 52 -3.59 -9.06 5.73
N LEU A 53 -2.39 -8.61 5.33
CA LEU A 53 -1.11 -9.16 5.81
C LEU A 53 -0.95 -9.00 7.33
N ALA A 54 -1.29 -7.83 7.87
CA ALA A 54 -1.20 -7.56 9.30
C ALA A 54 -2.09 -8.51 10.13
N ASP A 55 -3.26 -8.87 9.60
CA ASP A 55 -4.20 -9.75 10.27
C ASP A 55 -3.67 -11.18 10.49
N HIS A 56 -2.76 -11.65 9.63
CA HIS A 56 -2.03 -12.91 9.88
C HIS A 56 -1.19 -12.88 11.16
N PHE A 57 -0.79 -11.69 11.62
CA PHE A 57 0.00 -11.50 12.85
C PHE A 57 -0.84 -11.04 14.04
N ARG A 58 -2.18 -11.02 13.89
CA ARG A 58 -3.11 -10.60 14.93
C ARG A 58 -3.02 -11.49 16.17
N SER A 59 -2.88 -12.80 15.98
CA SER A 59 -2.75 -13.79 17.07
C SER A 59 -1.48 -14.59 16.89
N GLY A 60 -0.59 -14.57 17.90
CA GLY A 60 0.63 -15.36 17.88
C GLY A 60 1.80 -14.68 18.59
N LYS A 61 2.87 -15.45 18.77
CA LYS A 61 4.16 -14.98 19.30
C LYS A 61 5.21 -14.76 18.21
N THR A 62 4.81 -14.82 16.93
CA THR A 62 5.70 -14.66 15.77
C THR A 62 6.40 -13.30 15.78
N LEU A 63 5.71 -12.25 16.22
CA LEU A 63 6.24 -10.90 16.31
C LEU A 63 6.12 -10.36 17.74
N PRO A 64 7.08 -9.54 18.20
CA PRO A 64 6.96 -8.78 19.44
C PRO A 64 5.70 -7.91 19.47
N VAL A 65 5.16 -7.69 20.66
CA VAL A 65 3.90 -6.93 20.84
C VAL A 65 3.95 -5.50 20.27
N HIS A 66 5.12 -4.85 20.33
CA HIS A 66 5.33 -3.51 19.75
C HIS A 66 5.25 -3.52 18.23
N GLU A 67 5.90 -4.50 17.58
CA GLU A 67 5.87 -4.65 16.12
C GLU A 67 4.47 -5.03 15.64
N ARG A 68 3.76 -5.89 16.39
CA ARG A 68 2.34 -6.16 16.14
C ARG A 68 1.48 -4.90 16.28
N GLY A 69 1.79 -4.03 17.22
CA GLY A 69 1.11 -2.74 17.39
C GLY A 69 1.26 -1.83 16.18
N ILE A 70 2.45 -1.81 15.58
CA ILE A 70 2.70 -1.08 14.33
C ILE A 70 1.88 -1.69 13.18
N LEU A 71 1.96 -3.00 12.97
CA LEU A 71 1.27 -3.66 11.84
C LEU A 71 -0.25 -3.57 11.92
N LEU A 72 -0.81 -3.79 13.12
CA LEU A 72 -2.25 -3.79 13.38
C LEU A 72 -2.81 -2.38 13.66
N GLU A 73 -1.95 -1.36 13.69
CA GLU A 73 -2.29 0.03 14.03
C GLU A 73 -3.06 0.14 15.36
N ARG A 74 -2.53 -0.54 16.37
CA ARG A 74 -3.10 -0.60 17.72
C ARG A 74 -2.12 -0.08 18.75
N GLU A 75 -2.64 0.64 19.72
CA GLU A 75 -1.85 1.13 20.82
C GLU A 75 -1.36 -0.03 21.71
N VAL A 76 -0.08 0.02 22.07
CA VAL A 76 0.55 -0.88 23.04
C VAL A 76 0.73 -0.14 24.36
N ARG A 77 0.21 -0.70 25.45
CA ARG A 77 0.33 -0.14 26.80
C ARG A 77 1.01 -1.12 27.75
N LEU A 78 1.68 -0.58 28.75
CA LEU A 78 2.16 -1.36 29.90
C LEU A 78 0.97 -1.62 30.83
N ASP A 79 0.63 -2.89 31.02
CA ASP A 79 -0.43 -3.34 31.91
C ASP A 79 0.10 -4.47 32.80
N LYS A 80 0.12 -4.22 34.12
CA LYS A 80 0.62 -5.14 35.15
C LYS A 80 2.02 -5.71 34.83
N GLY A 81 2.93 -4.85 34.41
CA GLY A 81 4.32 -5.21 34.11
C GLY A 81 4.55 -5.88 32.75
N GLY A 82 3.51 -6.08 31.94
CA GLY A 82 3.63 -6.61 30.57
C GLY A 82 3.10 -5.64 29.53
N PHE A 83 3.74 -5.59 28.36
CA PHE A 83 3.22 -4.83 27.23
C PHE A 83 2.08 -5.60 26.56
N LYS A 84 0.94 -4.93 26.37
CA LYS A 84 -0.27 -5.51 25.75
C LYS A 84 -0.81 -4.61 24.66
N LEU A 85 -1.33 -5.24 23.61
CA LEU A 85 -2.13 -4.55 22.59
C LEU A 85 -3.50 -4.20 23.16
N THR A 86 -3.93 -2.98 22.90
CA THR A 86 -5.27 -2.52 23.22
C THR A 86 -6.13 -2.48 21.95
N ALA A 87 -7.43 -2.24 22.10
CA ALA A 87 -8.32 -1.98 20.97
C ALA A 87 -8.23 -0.52 20.46
N THR A 88 -7.48 0.35 21.16
CA THR A 88 -7.34 1.75 20.78
C THR A 88 -6.55 1.86 19.48
N PRO A 89 -7.10 2.53 18.44
CA PRO A 89 -6.38 2.75 17.19
C PRO A 89 -5.17 3.66 17.43
N LYS A 90 -4.05 3.28 16.84
CA LYS A 90 -2.83 4.10 16.76
C LYS A 90 -2.21 3.92 15.38
N PHE A 91 -2.56 4.82 14.47
CA PHE A 91 -2.08 4.79 13.09
C PHE A 91 -0.56 4.92 13.03
N SER A 92 0.06 4.03 12.26
CA SER A 92 1.49 4.04 11.98
C SER A 92 1.69 4.47 10.53
N LYS A 93 2.89 4.95 10.18
CA LYS A 93 3.15 5.25 8.77
C LYS A 93 3.13 3.94 7.98
N ILE A 94 2.59 3.99 6.76
CA ILE A 94 2.61 2.85 5.82
C ILE A 94 4.03 2.29 5.68
N ILE A 95 5.03 3.17 5.57
CA ILE A 95 6.42 2.76 5.40
C ILE A 95 6.94 1.96 6.60
N ASP A 96 6.59 2.37 7.83
CA ASP A 96 7.00 1.66 9.04
C ASP A 96 6.39 0.26 9.09
N ARG A 97 5.13 0.11 8.63
CA ARG A 97 4.45 -1.19 8.54
C ARG A 97 5.13 -2.12 7.53
N ILE A 98 5.48 -1.59 6.35
CA ILE A 98 6.22 -2.32 5.32
C ILE A 98 7.58 -2.78 5.86
N GLU A 99 8.32 -1.86 6.50
CA GLU A 99 9.65 -2.16 7.02
C GLU A 99 9.63 -3.20 8.14
N VAL A 100 8.64 -3.18 9.03
CA VAL A 100 8.46 -4.22 10.06
C VAL A 100 8.29 -5.60 9.41
N ILE A 101 7.50 -5.72 8.34
CA ILE A 101 7.35 -6.99 7.63
C ILE A 101 8.68 -7.42 7.01
N LEU A 102 9.31 -6.54 6.22
CA LEU A 102 10.55 -6.89 5.52
C LEU A 102 11.66 -7.27 6.50
N LYS A 103 11.85 -6.51 7.58
CA LYS A 103 12.84 -6.80 8.62
C LYS A 103 12.67 -8.19 9.23
N ASN A 104 11.45 -8.64 9.46
CA ASN A 104 11.18 -9.90 10.15
C ASN A 104 11.15 -11.11 9.22
N PHE A 105 10.85 -10.92 7.93
CA PHE A 105 10.58 -12.04 7.01
C PHE A 105 11.52 -12.10 5.79
N CYS A 106 12.38 -11.11 5.59
CA CYS A 106 13.45 -11.12 4.60
C CYS A 106 14.82 -11.27 5.27
N SER A 107 15.67 -12.13 4.72
CA SER A 107 17.08 -12.24 5.10
C SER A 107 17.92 -11.07 4.60
N ASP A 108 17.54 -10.48 3.46
CA ASP A 108 18.17 -9.31 2.88
C ASP A 108 17.09 -8.25 2.60
N VAL A 109 16.98 -7.28 3.50
CA VAL A 109 16.01 -6.18 3.41
C VAL A 109 16.37 -5.23 2.27
N ALA A 110 17.67 -5.03 1.98
CA ALA A 110 18.09 -4.14 0.91
C ALA A 110 17.73 -4.72 -0.45
N ALA A 111 17.97 -6.02 -0.67
CA ALA A 111 17.53 -6.69 -1.88
C ALA A 111 16.00 -6.72 -2.03
N ALA A 112 15.27 -6.88 -0.91
CA ALA A 112 13.81 -6.84 -0.93
C ALA A 112 13.27 -5.44 -1.29
N LYS A 113 13.96 -4.38 -0.83
CA LYS A 113 13.73 -2.99 -1.22
C LYS A 113 14.41 -2.69 -2.56
N GLY A 114 13.82 -3.19 -3.64
CA GLY A 114 14.21 -2.82 -5.01
C GLY A 114 13.76 -1.40 -5.39
N ASP A 115 13.72 -1.13 -6.70
CA ASP A 115 13.34 0.18 -7.26
C ASP A 115 11.94 0.65 -6.82
N TRP A 116 11.03 -0.29 -6.55
CA TRP A 116 9.68 0.00 -6.10
C TRP A 116 9.65 0.82 -4.79
N PHE A 117 10.65 0.69 -3.92
CA PHE A 117 10.66 1.38 -2.63
C PHE A 117 10.83 2.89 -2.78
N THR A 118 11.69 3.31 -3.71
CA THR A 118 11.88 4.74 -4.04
C THR A 118 10.65 5.32 -4.73
N GLU A 119 10.05 4.58 -5.66
CA GLU A 119 8.83 5.00 -6.34
C GLU A 119 7.64 5.06 -5.38
N LEU A 120 7.54 4.13 -4.42
CA LEU A 120 6.56 4.18 -3.34
C LEU A 120 6.75 5.41 -2.44
N GLY A 121 7.98 5.74 -2.08
CA GLY A 121 8.28 6.96 -1.32
C GLY A 121 7.81 8.23 -2.04
N THR A 122 8.03 8.27 -3.36
CA THR A 122 7.54 9.36 -4.22
C THR A 122 6.00 9.39 -4.24
N ALA A 123 5.35 8.25 -4.43
CA ALA A 123 3.90 8.16 -4.39
C ALA A 123 3.31 8.64 -3.05
N LEU A 124 3.91 8.23 -1.93
CA LEU A 124 3.49 8.64 -0.58
C LEU A 124 3.61 10.16 -0.40
N HIS A 125 4.67 10.77 -0.95
CA HIS A 125 4.83 12.22 -0.96
C HIS A 125 3.72 12.91 -1.76
N SER A 126 3.42 12.41 -2.96
CA SER A 126 2.33 12.93 -3.79
C SER A 126 0.97 12.80 -3.09
N ARG A 127 0.69 11.67 -2.44
CA ARG A 127 -0.52 11.49 -1.62
C ARG A 127 -0.60 12.52 -0.51
N ASN A 128 0.48 12.74 0.23
CA ASN A 128 0.51 13.71 1.32
C ASN A 128 0.19 15.12 0.82
N LYS A 129 0.71 15.52 -0.35
CA LYS A 129 0.35 16.80 -0.98
C LYS A 129 -1.13 16.90 -1.36
N LEU A 130 -1.78 15.79 -1.71
CA LEU A 130 -3.21 15.77 -2.04
C LEU A 130 -4.11 15.79 -0.79
N VAL A 131 -3.77 15.02 0.24
CA VAL A 131 -4.61 14.91 1.46
C VAL A 131 -4.37 16.06 2.44
N HIS A 132 -3.20 16.68 2.39
CA HIS A 132 -2.83 17.83 3.23
C HIS A 132 -2.31 18.99 2.35
N PRO A 133 -3.17 19.57 1.50
CA PRO A 133 -2.75 20.55 0.51
C PRO A 133 -2.27 21.83 1.19
N LYS A 134 -0.99 22.16 0.96
CA LYS A 134 -0.38 23.46 1.30
C LYS A 134 -0.14 24.34 0.06
N GLU A 135 -0.09 23.70 -1.11
CA GLU A 135 0.14 24.29 -2.41
C GLU A 135 -0.62 23.50 -3.47
N LYS A 136 -0.77 24.07 -4.67
CA LYS A 136 -1.33 23.34 -5.81
C LYS A 136 -0.38 22.20 -6.20
N HIS A 137 -0.89 20.98 -6.23
CA HIS A 137 -0.15 19.82 -6.72
C HIS A 137 -0.88 19.22 -7.94
N GLU A 138 -0.16 19.15 -9.06
CA GLU A 138 -0.62 18.53 -10.29
C GLU A 138 0.13 17.21 -10.50
N LEU A 139 -0.62 16.17 -10.83
CA LEU A 139 -0.08 14.85 -11.12
C LEU A 139 0.14 14.70 -12.62
N SER A 140 1.22 14.01 -12.99
CA SER A 140 1.40 13.52 -14.35
C SER A 140 0.86 12.09 -14.49
N HIS A 141 0.41 11.72 -15.69
CA HIS A 141 -0.01 10.35 -15.96
C HIS A 141 1.10 9.33 -15.68
N LYS A 142 2.34 9.66 -16.06
CA LYS A 142 3.53 8.82 -15.83
C LYS A 142 3.79 8.57 -14.34
N GLU A 143 3.63 9.60 -13.51
CA GLU A 143 3.79 9.50 -12.05
C GLU A 143 2.73 8.59 -11.43
N VAL A 144 1.48 8.69 -11.90
CA VAL A 144 0.39 7.80 -11.44
C VAL A 144 0.69 6.35 -11.82
N LEU A 145 1.07 6.06 -13.07
CA LEU A 145 1.39 4.69 -13.49
C LEU A 145 2.55 4.09 -12.67
N LYS A 146 3.64 4.86 -12.48
CA LYS A 146 4.75 4.45 -11.62
C LYS A 146 4.32 4.15 -10.19
N SER A 147 3.42 4.97 -9.64
CA SER A 147 2.86 4.75 -8.30
C SER A 147 2.06 3.46 -8.22
N LEU A 148 1.16 3.21 -9.18
CA LEU A 148 0.36 1.98 -9.22
C LEU A 148 1.25 0.73 -9.35
N LYS A 149 2.26 0.78 -10.21
CA LYS A 149 3.26 -0.29 -10.35
C LYS A 149 4.00 -0.53 -9.03
N ALA A 150 4.46 0.54 -8.37
CA ALA A 150 5.15 0.45 -7.09
C ALA A 150 4.27 -0.17 -5.98
N PHE A 151 2.95 0.07 -5.99
CA PHE A 151 2.02 -0.57 -5.07
C PHE A 151 1.94 -2.09 -5.31
N ILE A 152 1.81 -2.52 -6.56
CA ILE A 152 1.77 -3.93 -6.94
C ILE A 152 3.08 -4.64 -6.55
N ASP A 153 4.22 -4.04 -6.91
CA ASP A 153 5.54 -4.61 -6.61
C ASP A 153 5.83 -4.64 -5.11
N CYS A 154 5.38 -3.63 -4.35
CA CYS A 154 5.45 -3.62 -2.90
C CYS A 154 4.67 -4.81 -2.30
N ILE A 155 3.40 -4.99 -2.69
CA ILE A 155 2.57 -6.08 -2.19
C ILE A 155 3.18 -7.43 -2.56
N ASP A 156 3.66 -7.59 -3.79
CA ASP A 156 4.35 -8.80 -4.22
C ASP A 156 5.58 -9.11 -3.36
N ALA A 157 6.43 -8.12 -3.10
CA ALA A 157 7.59 -8.28 -2.23
C ALA A 157 7.19 -8.70 -0.81
N LEU A 158 6.11 -8.14 -0.26
CA LEU A 158 5.61 -8.51 1.07
C LEU A 158 5.02 -9.93 1.10
N PHE A 159 4.28 -10.33 0.06
CA PHE A 159 3.77 -11.69 -0.07
C PHE A 159 4.90 -12.71 -0.18
N VAL A 160 5.93 -12.42 -0.99
CA VAL A 160 7.14 -13.25 -1.07
C VAL A 160 7.85 -13.32 0.28
N ALA A 161 7.96 -12.20 1.00
CA ALA A 161 8.59 -12.18 2.31
C ALA A 161 7.87 -13.13 3.29
N VAL A 162 6.56 -12.98 3.44
CA VAL A 162 5.76 -13.68 4.46
C VAL A 162 5.46 -15.12 4.07
N PHE A 163 5.05 -15.38 2.83
CA PHE A 163 4.52 -16.67 2.39
C PHE A 163 5.46 -17.46 1.48
N LYS A 164 6.61 -16.87 1.10
CA LYS A 164 7.54 -17.45 0.11
C LYS A 164 6.88 -17.73 -1.25
N LYS A 165 5.79 -17.03 -1.55
CA LYS A 165 5.02 -17.08 -2.80
C LYS A 165 4.66 -15.66 -3.22
N GLY A 166 4.71 -15.40 -4.52
CA GLY A 166 4.34 -14.10 -5.09
C GLY A 166 2.86 -13.76 -4.87
N PHE A 167 2.54 -12.49 -5.03
CA PHE A 167 1.18 -11.99 -4.94
C PHE A 167 0.32 -12.68 -6.02
N PRO A 168 -0.75 -13.40 -5.64
CA PRO A 168 -1.51 -14.26 -6.56
C PRO A 168 -2.12 -13.51 -7.75
N TYR A 169 -2.31 -12.19 -7.63
CA TYR A 169 -2.94 -11.36 -8.64
C TYR A 169 -1.96 -10.44 -9.35
N LYS A 170 -0.64 -10.63 -9.20
CA LYS A 170 0.35 -9.77 -9.84
C LYS A 170 0.14 -9.68 -11.36
N GLY A 171 -0.02 -10.82 -12.03
CA GLY A 171 -0.27 -10.87 -13.49
C GLY A 171 -1.57 -10.18 -13.90
N LYS A 172 -2.68 -10.44 -13.18
CA LYS A 172 -3.99 -9.80 -13.44
C LYS A 172 -4.02 -8.31 -13.11
N SER A 173 -3.20 -7.89 -12.15
CA SER A 173 -3.01 -6.48 -11.81
C SER A 173 -2.21 -5.74 -12.88
N LEU A 174 -1.57 -6.45 -13.82
CA LEU A 174 -0.92 -5.88 -15.01
C LEU A 174 -1.75 -6.11 -16.29
N GLU A 175 -2.56 -7.17 -16.34
CA GLU A 175 -3.45 -7.44 -17.48
C GLU A 175 -4.61 -6.45 -17.52
N GLY A 176 -4.57 -5.58 -18.53
CA GLY A 176 -5.68 -4.69 -18.91
C GLY A 176 -5.36 -3.74 -20.06
N GLY A 177 -4.29 -4.00 -20.83
CA GLY A 177 -3.79 -3.06 -21.83
C GLY A 177 -3.09 -1.83 -21.24
N TYR A 178 -2.86 -1.82 -19.92
CA TYR A 178 -2.14 -0.79 -19.21
C TYR A 178 -0.66 -1.19 -19.15
N ASP A 179 0.23 -0.47 -19.84
CA ASP A 179 1.68 -0.63 -19.67
C ASP A 179 2.07 -0.02 -18.31
N LEU A 180 1.89 -0.80 -17.23
CA LEU A 180 2.33 -0.50 -15.86
C LEU A 180 3.75 -1.00 -15.61
#